data_AF-A0A377LWF8-F1
#
_entry.id   AF-A0A377LWF8-F1
#
_cell.length_a   1.000
_cell.length_b   1.000
_cell.length_c   1.000
_cell.angle_alpha   90.00
_cell.angle_beta   90.00
_cell.angle_gamma   90.00
#
_symmetry.space_group_name_H-M   'P 1'
#
loop_
_entity.id
_entity.type
_entity.pdbx_description
1 polymer ?
#
loop_
_entity_poly.entity_id
_entity_poly.type
_entity_poly.pdbx_seq_one_letter_code
_entity_poly.pdbx_strand_id
1 'polypeptide(L)'
;MGVVKFSDYQPQREVVERKVASLDDGYMRVATSIGKLKPKLKLAGREHQVLDAVIYCTFGWNKSEDKVTNTYLAEVTDLDDSDVAAALNVLAERKIINLRKVAGFKAGQCERQH
;
A
#
# COMPACT_ATOMS: atom_id res chain seq x y z
N MET A 1 -31.73 -9.44 -35.96
CA MET A 1 -31.41 -8.77 -34.69
C MET A 1 -32.49 -9.15 -33.67
N GLY A 2 -32.23 -10.16 -32.84
CA GLY A 2 -33.22 -10.68 -31.88
C GLY A 2 -33.27 -9.83 -30.61
N VAL A 3 -34.48 -9.42 -30.22
CA VAL A 3 -34.71 -8.61 -29.02
C VAL A 3 -34.82 -9.54 -27.81
N VAL A 4 -33.84 -9.48 -26.89
CA VAL A 4 -33.88 -10.23 -25.63
C VAL A 4 -34.86 -9.56 -24.65
N LYS A 5 -35.71 -10.35 -23.99
CA LYS A 5 -36.66 -9.85 -22.99
C LYS A 5 -35.91 -9.49 -21.70
N PHE A 6 -36.24 -8.33 -21.13
CA PHE A 6 -35.62 -7.81 -19.90
C PHE A 6 -35.75 -8.75 -18.68
N SER A 7 -36.73 -9.67 -18.69
CA SER A 7 -36.94 -10.65 -17.62
C SER A 7 -35.87 -11.73 -17.56
N ASP A 8 -35.06 -11.89 -18.62
CA ASP A 8 -34.02 -12.93 -18.73
C ASP A 8 -32.62 -12.36 -18.49
N TYR A 9 -32.51 -11.09 -18.10
CA TYR A 9 -31.24 -10.47 -17.72
C TYR A 9 -30.81 -10.96 -16.33
N GLN A 10 -30.13 -12.10 -16.27
CA GLN A 10 -29.31 -12.46 -15.12
C GLN A 10 -27.92 -11.87 -15.31
N PRO A 11 -27.53 -10.80 -14.58
CA PRO A 11 -26.16 -10.36 -14.59
C PRO A 11 -25.30 -11.52 -14.09
N GLN A 12 -24.29 -11.88 -14.88
CA GLN A 12 -23.25 -12.80 -14.44
C GLN A 12 -22.57 -12.15 -13.23
N ARG A 13 -23.02 -12.52 -12.02
CA ARG A 13 -22.33 -12.19 -10.79
C ARG A 13 -21.08 -13.04 -10.82
N GLU A 14 -19.98 -12.48 -11.35
CA GLU A 14 -18.66 -13.01 -11.05
C GLU A 14 -18.61 -13.18 -9.54
N VAL A 15 -18.47 -14.43 -9.10
CA VAL A 15 -18.26 -14.75 -7.70
C VAL A 15 -16.87 -14.22 -7.43
N VAL A 16 -16.78 -12.94 -7.06
CA VAL A 16 -15.56 -12.38 -6.47
C VAL A 16 -15.34 -13.24 -5.25
N GLU A 17 -14.34 -14.13 -5.33
CA GLU A 17 -14.01 -15.03 -4.24
C GLU A 17 -14.01 -14.22 -2.96
N ARG A 18 -14.86 -14.64 -2.02
CA ARG A 18 -14.95 -13.98 -0.72
C ARG A 18 -13.63 -14.28 -0.03
N LYS A 19 -12.62 -13.43 -0.27
CA LYS A 19 -11.36 -13.40 0.46
C LYS A 19 -11.69 -12.96 1.88
N VAL A 20 -12.17 -13.92 2.67
CA VAL A 20 -12.23 -13.81 4.12
C VAL A 20 -10.77 -13.72 4.58
N ALA A 21 -10.51 -12.94 5.64
CA ALA A 21 -9.18 -12.84 6.22
C ALA A 21 -8.77 -14.20 6.80
N SER A 22 -8.20 -15.06 5.96
CA SER A 22 -7.59 -16.32 6.34
C SER A 22 -6.14 -16.08 6.74
N LEU A 23 -5.66 -16.80 7.74
CA LEU A 23 -4.26 -16.76 8.16
C LEU A 23 -3.33 -17.54 7.21
N ASP A 24 -3.89 -18.24 6.21
CA ASP A 24 -3.16 -19.04 5.22
C ASP A 24 -2.20 -18.21 4.34
N ASP A 25 -2.55 -16.95 4.05
CA ASP A 25 -1.67 -16.00 3.34
C ASP A 25 -0.63 -15.33 4.28
N GLY A 26 -0.55 -15.79 5.53
CA GLY A 26 0.32 -15.22 6.55
C GLY A 26 -0.27 -13.98 7.23
N TYR A 27 0.49 -13.41 8.17
CA TYR A 27 0.09 -12.20 8.88
C TYR A 27 1.28 -11.26 9.08
N MET A 28 0.97 -9.97 9.06
CA MET A 28 1.93 -8.91 9.30
C MET A 28 1.92 -8.52 10.78
N ARG A 29 3.08 -8.54 11.44
CA ARG A 29 3.22 -8.12 12.84
C ARG A 29 3.46 -6.61 12.91
N VAL A 30 2.45 -5.86 13.33
CA VAL A 30 2.57 -4.42 13.55
C VAL A 30 2.55 -4.11 15.04
N ALA A 31 3.35 -3.13 15.47
CA ALA A 31 3.34 -2.68 16.87
C ALA A 31 1.95 -2.15 17.25
N THR A 32 1.41 -2.61 18.38
CA THR A 32 0.08 -2.20 18.87
C THR A 32 -0.06 -0.69 19.05
N SER A 33 1.04 0.01 19.35
CA SER A 33 1.09 1.47 19.40
C SER A 33 0.71 2.13 18.07
N ILE A 34 1.21 1.60 16.95
CA ILE A 34 0.91 2.11 15.60
C ILE A 34 -0.56 1.88 15.27
N GLY A 35 -1.08 0.69 15.54
CA GLY A 35 -2.50 0.38 15.33
C GLY A 35 -3.45 1.28 16.13
N LYS A 36 -3.04 1.73 17.33
CA LYS A 36 -3.82 2.68 18.14
C LYS A 36 -3.72 4.14 17.65
N LEU A 37 -2.61 4.50 17.02
CA LEU A 37 -2.35 5.86 16.55
C LEU A 37 -2.86 6.11 15.13
N LYS A 38 -2.81 5.11 14.25
CA LYS A 38 -3.25 5.20 12.85
C LYS A 38 -4.68 5.77 12.69
N PRO A 39 -5.71 5.31 13.43
CA PRO A 39 -7.07 5.85 13.31
C PRO A 39 -7.22 7.31 13.79
N LYS A 40 -6.31 7.80 14.63
CA LYS A 40 -6.34 9.18 15.14
C LYS A 40 -5.76 10.18 14.13
N LEU A 41 -5.07 9.68 13.12
CA LEU A 41 -4.36 10.50 12.14
C LEU A 41 -5.31 10.93 11.02
N LYS A 42 -5.40 12.23 10.78
CA LYS A 42 -6.20 12.79 9.67
C LYS A 42 -5.33 12.93 8.43
N LEU A 43 -5.35 11.91 7.58
CA LEU A 43 -4.64 11.88 6.30
C LEU A 43 -5.61 11.97 5.12
N ALA A 44 -5.13 12.50 3.99
CA ALA A 44 -5.80 12.31 2.71
C ALA A 44 -5.73 10.82 2.29
N GLY A 45 -6.67 10.34 1.48
CA GLY A 45 -6.71 8.93 1.05
C GLY A 45 -5.40 8.45 0.42
N ARG A 46 -4.79 9.27 -0.45
CA ARG A 46 -3.48 9.00 -1.06
C ARG A 46 -2.33 8.90 -0.04
N GLU A 47 -2.32 9.79 0.96
CA GLU A 47 -1.31 9.79 2.02
C GLU A 47 -1.45 8.53 2.88
N HIS A 48 -2.68 8.09 3.11
CA HIS A 48 -2.97 6.88 3.85
C HIS A 48 -2.52 5.62 3.09
N GLN A 49 -2.75 5.55 1.78
CA GLN A 49 -2.26 4.46 0.92
C GLN A 49 -0.73 4.36 0.96
N VAL A 50 -0.03 5.49 0.80
CA VAL A 50 1.44 5.52 0.85
C VAL A 50 1.96 5.18 2.24
N LEU A 51 1.32 5.67 3.31
CA LEU A 51 1.69 5.29 4.68
C LEU A 51 1.54 3.78 4.91
N ASP A 52 0.47 3.17 4.40
CA ASP A 52 0.24 1.73 4.52
C ASP A 52 1.27 0.91 3.74
N ALA A 53 1.66 1.37 2.55
CA ALA A 53 2.75 0.76 1.80
C ALA A 53 4.10 0.85 2.57
N VAL A 54 4.41 1.99 3.19
CA VAL A 54 5.62 2.15 4.02
C VAL A 54 5.58 1.24 5.25
N ILE A 55 4.41 1.12 5.90
CA ILE A 55 4.22 0.19 7.03
C ILE A 55 4.46 -1.24 6.56
N TYR A 56 3.91 -1.63 5.41
CA TYR A 56 4.11 -2.94 4.78
C TYR A 56 5.59 -3.24 4.52
N CYS A 57 6.35 -2.29 3.97
CA CYS A 57 7.78 -2.47 3.69
C CYS A 57 8.64 -2.61 4.95
N THR A 58 8.34 -1.82 5.99
CA THR A 58 9.14 -1.79 7.23
C THR A 58 8.79 -2.96 8.17
N PHE A 59 7.52 -3.01 8.61
CA PHE A 59 7.07 -3.97 9.60
C PHE A 59 6.72 -5.34 8.99
N GLY A 60 6.55 -5.44 7.68
CA GLY A 60 6.35 -6.73 7.00
C GLY A 60 7.54 -7.67 7.18
N TRP A 61 8.73 -7.08 7.33
CA TRP A 61 10.00 -7.79 7.50
C TRP A 61 10.60 -7.60 8.90
N ASN A 62 9.82 -7.08 9.84
CA ASN A 62 10.23 -6.82 11.22
C ASN A 62 11.48 -5.91 11.33
N LYS A 63 11.63 -4.94 10.42
CA LYS A 63 12.72 -3.94 10.39
C LYS A 63 12.20 -2.57 10.85
N SER A 64 13.04 -1.80 11.54
CA SER A 64 12.70 -0.43 11.99
C SER A 64 12.84 0.63 10.90
N GLU A 65 13.72 0.39 9.93
CA GLU A 65 13.90 1.21 8.73
C GLU A 65 14.04 0.28 7.52
N ASP A 66 13.51 0.71 6.38
CA ASP A 66 13.67 0.00 5.12
C ASP A 66 14.06 0.96 4.00
N LYS A 67 14.81 0.44 3.02
CA LYS A 67 15.25 1.21 1.86
C LYS A 67 14.32 0.89 0.70
N VAL A 68 13.48 1.86 0.33
CA VAL A 68 12.45 1.67 -0.68
C VAL A 68 12.61 2.69 -1.81
N THR A 69 12.40 2.27 -3.06
CA THR A 69 12.37 3.17 -4.22
C THR A 69 10.96 3.69 -4.48
N ASN A 70 10.84 4.91 -5.01
CA ASN A 70 9.54 5.48 -5.37
C ASN A 70 8.75 4.58 -6.34
N THR A 71 9.45 3.96 -7.29
CA THR A 71 8.86 3.03 -8.26
C THR A 71 8.23 1.81 -7.59
N TYR A 72 8.84 1.27 -6.52
CA TYR A 72 8.27 0.15 -5.79
C TYR A 72 7.02 0.56 -5.01
N LEU A 73 7.04 1.76 -4.41
CA LEU A 73 5.85 2.30 -3.75
C LEU A 73 4.72 2.57 -4.76
N ALA A 74 5.04 3.06 -5.95
CA ALA A 74 4.09 3.23 -7.04
C ALA A 74 3.46 1.90 -7.46
N GLU A 75 4.26 0.84 -7.65
CA GLU A 75 3.78 -0.51 -7.95
C GLU A 75 2.88 -1.09 -6.85
N VAL A 76 3.19 -0.85 -5.57
CA VAL A 76 2.40 -1.38 -4.44
C VAL A 76 1.10 -0.60 -4.20
N THR A 77 1.09 0.70 -4.52
CA THR A 77 -0.06 1.58 -4.25
C THR A 77 -0.94 1.84 -5.47
N ASP A 78 -0.53 1.38 -6.66
CA ASP A 78 -1.16 1.70 -7.95
C ASP A 78 -1.29 3.22 -8.17
N LEU A 79 -0.30 3.99 -7.70
CA LEU A 79 -0.22 5.45 -7.85
C LEU A 79 0.94 5.84 -8.79
N ASP A 80 0.87 7.02 -9.38
CA ASP A 80 1.98 7.58 -10.15
C ASP A 80 3.16 7.97 -9.24
N ASP A 81 4.39 7.85 -9.74
CA ASP A 81 5.61 8.22 -9.02
C ASP A 81 5.56 9.66 -8.48
N SER A 82 4.91 10.57 -9.21
CA SER A 82 4.75 11.98 -8.82
C SER A 82 3.86 12.14 -7.60
N ASP A 83 2.74 11.40 -7.57
CA ASP A 83 1.78 11.43 -6.46
C ASP A 83 2.37 10.78 -5.20
N VAL A 84 3.12 9.69 -5.37
CA VAL A 84 3.86 9.06 -4.27
C VAL A 84 4.88 10.03 -3.69
N ALA A 85 5.67 10.71 -4.53
CA ALA A 85 6.63 11.70 -4.07
C ALA A 85 5.97 12.86 -3.32
N ALA A 86 4.84 13.37 -3.82
CA ALA A 86 4.08 14.42 -3.15
C ALA A 86 3.54 13.96 -1.79
N ALA A 87 2.96 12.75 -1.71
CA ALA A 87 2.45 12.19 -0.47
C ALA A 87 3.56 11.96 0.57
N LEU A 88 4.73 11.46 0.15
CA LEU A 88 5.90 11.29 1.02
C LEU A 88 6.37 12.62 1.61
N ASN A 89 6.40 13.69 0.83
CA ASN A 89 6.77 15.02 1.31
C ASN A 89 5.78 15.51 2.38
N VAL A 90 4.47 15.38 2.16
CA VAL A 90 3.46 15.79 3.16
C VAL A 90 3.57 14.98 4.45
N LEU A 91 3.80 13.66 4.35
CA LEU A 91 3.99 12.81 5.52
C LEU A 91 5.27 13.16 6.31
N ALA A 92 6.33 13.55 5.61
CA ALA A 92 7.58 14.01 6.23
C ALA A 92 7.43 15.39 6.88
N GLU A 93 6.74 16.33 6.23
CA GLU A 93 6.44 17.65 6.79
C GLU A 93 5.66 17.56 8.10
N ARG A 94 4.71 16.62 8.18
CA ARG A 94 3.91 16.34 9.37
C ARG A 94 4.67 15.52 10.43
N LYS A 95 5.92 15.14 10.18
CA LYS A 95 6.79 14.33 11.07
C LYS A 95 6.17 12.99 11.44
N ILE A 96 5.39 12.41 10.53
CA ILE A 96 4.75 11.09 10.72
C ILE A 96 5.76 9.99 10.36
N ILE A 97 6.55 10.22 9.33
CA ILE A 97 7.61 9.32 8.86
C ILE A 97 8.96 10.05 8.85
N ASN A 98 10.03 9.31 9.11
CA ASN A 98 11.40 9.80 8.95
C ASN A 98 11.91 9.38 7.58
N LEU A 99 12.08 10.34 6.67
CA LEU A 99 12.70 10.07 5.37
C LEU A 99 14.20 10.33 5.44
N ARG A 100 14.99 9.32 5.06
CA ARG A 100 16.43 9.49 4.78
C ARG A 100 16.67 9.27 3.29
N LYS A 101 17.06 10.34 2.59
CA LYS A 101 17.45 10.24 1.19
C LYS A 101 18.86 9.67 1.12
N VAL A 102 19.00 8.47 0.58
CA VAL A 102 20.30 7.86 0.28
C VAL A 102 20.63 8.17 -1.18
N ALA A 103 21.60 9.04 -1.42
CA ALA A 103 22.10 9.30 -2.77
C ALA A 103 22.94 8.10 -3.23
N GLY A 104 22.51 7.39 -4.28
CA GLY A 104 23.29 6.29 -4.85
C GLY A 104 22.52 5.09 -5.43
N PHE A 105 21.20 5.14 -5.57
CA PHE A 105 20.44 3.99 -6.09
C PHE A 105 20.38 4.00 -7.62
N LYS A 106 21.02 3.01 -8.26
CA LYS A 106 20.69 2.62 -9.63
C LYS A 106 19.34 1.90 -9.58
N ALA A 107 18.37 2.38 -10.36
CA ALA A 107 17.12 1.65 -10.61
C ALA A 107 17.49 0.24 -11.13
N GLY A 108 17.22 -0.79 -10.32
CA GLY A 108 17.58 -2.17 -10.65
C GLY A 108 18.03 -3.07 -9.50
N GLN A 109 18.17 -2.57 -8.26
CA GLN A 109 18.54 -3.42 -7.12
C GLN A 109 17.56 -3.27 -5.97
N CYS A 110 16.32 -3.73 -6.16
CA CYS A 110 15.56 -4.30 -5.05
C CYS A 110 15.91 -5.79 -5.03
N GLU A 111 17.08 -6.14 -4.49
CA GLU A 111 17.37 -7.53 -4.14
C GLU A 111 16.38 -7.94 -3.05
N ARG A 112 15.24 -8.47 -3.49
CA ARG A 112 14.36 -9.34 -2.73
C ARG A 112 15.18 -10.57 -2.35
N GLN A 113 15.88 -10.49 -1.22
CA GLN A 113 16.43 -11.69 -0.60
C GLN A 113 15.28 -12.36 0.16
N HIS A 114 14.87 -13.51 -0.36
CA HIS A 114 14.00 -14.50 0.27
C HIS A 114 14.58 -14.97 1.61
#